data_AF-A0A1X7A3C4-F1
#
_entry.id   AF-A0A1X7A3C4-F1
#
_cell.length_a   1.000
_cell.length_b   1.000
_cell.length_c   1.000
_cell.angle_alpha   90.00
_cell.angle_beta   90.00
_cell.angle_gamma   90.00
#
_symmetry.space_group_name_H-M   'P 1'
#
loop_
_entity.id
_entity.type
_entity.pdbx_description
1 polymer ?
#
loop_
_entity_poly.entity_id
_entity_poly.type
_entity_poly.pdbx_seq_one_letter_code
_entity_poly.pdbx_strand_id
1 'polypeptide(L)'
;MLVMGLRSAPAAKAAPCIRKEQFMFYIVVHEYVGPNPSEKVDEDIIYITRQPALTNRSREPRITGWCGSSNDTSITAHGAYRTRKAALKAIAERWGETREVTLPFEDSEVAAFRPGAYTPMTWCETQAWLYESLDREITADTSDAELEALEENFEAEANTEGYTLYRDRELLTDWLAEYRDELRADEPEDA
;
A
#
# COMPACT_ATOMS: atom_id res chain seq x y z
N MET A 1 -82.05 20.64 15.23
CA MET A 1 -81.47 19.30 15.42
C MET A 1 -80.69 18.96 14.16
N LEU A 2 -79.35 19.06 14.17
CA LEU A 2 -78.39 17.94 14.37
C LEU A 2 -78.58 16.87 13.26
N VAL A 3 -77.60 16.46 12.42
CA VAL A 3 -76.14 16.36 12.55
C VAL A 3 -75.51 16.36 11.15
N MET A 4 -74.41 17.09 10.95
CA MET A 4 -73.49 16.91 9.80
C MET A 4 -72.71 15.61 9.97
N GLY A 5 -72.89 14.64 9.05
CA GLY A 5 -72.10 13.42 9.01
C GLY A 5 -70.75 13.64 8.32
N LEU A 6 -69.69 13.83 9.11
CA LEU A 6 -68.31 13.70 8.64
C LEU A 6 -68.07 12.25 8.19
N ARG A 7 -67.82 12.04 6.89
CA ARG A 7 -67.24 10.78 6.40
C ARG A 7 -65.72 10.85 6.57
N SER A 8 -65.24 10.04 7.50
CA SER A 8 -63.83 9.81 7.78
C SER A 8 -63.11 9.31 6.52
N ALA A 9 -61.99 9.95 6.16
CA ALA A 9 -61.09 9.48 5.12
C ALA A 9 -60.32 8.24 5.62
N PRO A 10 -60.04 7.24 4.76
CA PRO A 10 -59.25 6.09 5.16
C PRO A 10 -57.79 6.51 5.41
N ALA A 11 -57.26 6.14 6.57
CA ALA A 11 -55.87 6.33 6.95
C ALA A 11 -54.93 5.74 5.88
N ALA A 12 -54.11 6.60 5.29
CA ALA A 12 -53.00 6.18 4.45
C ALA A 12 -52.08 5.26 5.27
N LYS A 13 -52.02 3.98 4.90
CA LYS A 13 -50.99 3.07 5.40
C LYS A 13 -49.64 3.65 4.99
N ALA A 14 -48.88 4.13 5.98
CA ALA A 14 -47.49 4.50 5.77
C ALA A 14 -46.75 3.31 5.16
N ALA A 15 -46.17 3.51 3.98
CA ALA A 15 -45.28 2.54 3.37
C ALA A 15 -44.14 2.23 4.37
N PRO A 16 -43.70 0.97 4.50
CA PRO A 16 -42.55 0.66 5.34
C PRO A 16 -41.35 1.44 4.79
N CYS A 17 -40.88 2.40 5.58
CA CYS A 17 -39.62 3.08 5.32
C CYS A 17 -38.55 1.99 5.24
N ILE A 18 -38.11 1.66 4.02
CA ILE A 18 -36.94 0.82 3.79
C ILE A 18 -35.84 1.49 4.61
N ARG A 19 -35.40 0.85 5.70
CA ARG A 19 -34.18 1.30 6.38
C ARG A 19 -33.12 1.28 5.31
N LYS A 20 -32.64 2.46 4.89
CA LYS A 20 -31.39 2.53 4.15
C LYS A 20 -30.38 1.84 5.05
N GLU A 21 -30.00 0.61 4.73
CA GLU A 21 -28.83 -0.01 5.32
C GLU A 21 -27.72 1.02 5.14
N GLN A 22 -27.22 1.52 6.27
CA GLN A 22 -26.11 2.46 6.24
C GLN A 22 -24.90 1.63 5.82
N PHE A 23 -24.63 1.60 4.51
CA PHE A 23 -23.39 1.04 4.00
C PHE A 23 -22.24 1.87 4.55
N MET A 24 -21.57 1.31 5.56
CA MET A 24 -20.31 1.82 6.07
C MET A 24 -19.17 1.10 5.36
N PHE A 25 -18.09 1.83 5.15
CA PHE A 25 -16.82 1.34 4.64
C PHE A 25 -15.81 1.47 5.76
N TYR A 26 -15.01 0.43 5.99
CA TYR A 26 -13.98 0.42 7.01
C TYR A 26 -12.62 0.33 6.32
N ILE A 27 -11.63 1.02 6.89
CA ILE A 27 -10.24 0.86 6.45
C ILE A 27 -9.55 -0.07 7.44
N VAL A 28 -8.97 -1.13 6.92
CA VAL A 28 -8.24 -2.15 7.69
C VAL A 28 -6.90 -2.36 7.02
N VAL A 29 -5.82 -2.34 7.79
CA VAL A 29 -4.47 -2.55 7.26
C VAL A 29 -3.90 -3.82 7.84
N HIS A 30 -3.34 -4.63 6.95
CA HIS A 30 -2.58 -5.81 7.26
C HIS A 30 -1.12 -5.44 7.03
N GLU A 31 -0.35 -5.38 8.11
CA GLU A 31 1.06 -5.01 8.12
C GLU A 31 1.90 -6.25 8.41
N TYR A 32 2.92 -6.52 7.59
CA TYR A 32 3.86 -7.59 7.88
C TYR A 32 4.75 -7.22 9.07
N VAL A 33 4.79 -8.08 10.07
CA VAL A 33 5.56 -7.93 11.32
C VAL A 33 6.43 -9.15 11.62
N GLY A 34 6.70 -9.97 10.61
CA GLY A 34 7.51 -11.18 10.72
C GLY A 34 9.02 -10.94 10.66
N PRO A 35 9.81 -12.02 10.73
CA PRO A 35 11.27 -11.95 10.85
C PRO A 35 12.00 -11.54 9.56
N ASN A 36 11.35 -11.59 8.38
CA ASN A 36 12.01 -11.40 7.08
C ASN A 36 11.50 -10.15 6.32
N PRO A 37 11.57 -8.94 6.88
CA PRO A 37 11.02 -7.73 6.24
C PRO A 37 11.73 -7.36 4.93
N SER A 38 12.98 -7.77 4.73
CA SER A 38 13.76 -7.53 3.49
C SER A 38 13.32 -8.41 2.31
N GLU A 39 12.71 -9.56 2.58
CA GLU A 39 12.13 -10.45 1.55
C GLU A 39 10.65 -10.14 1.31
N LYS A 40 10.01 -9.46 2.27
CA LYS A 40 8.58 -9.15 2.32
C LYS A 40 8.33 -7.66 2.17
N VAL A 41 9.05 -7.04 1.22
CA VAL A 41 9.04 -5.60 0.97
C VAL A 41 7.70 -5.04 0.53
N ASP A 42 6.77 -5.90 0.09
CA ASP A 42 5.49 -5.50 -0.47
C ASP A 42 4.27 -6.27 0.09
N GLU A 43 4.36 -6.76 1.33
CA GLU A 43 3.26 -7.54 1.93
C GLU A 43 2.16 -6.67 2.58
N ASP A 44 2.43 -5.39 2.82
CA ASP A 44 1.47 -4.50 3.47
C ASP A 44 0.27 -4.22 2.56
N ILE A 45 -0.93 -4.48 3.07
CA ILE A 45 -2.18 -4.32 2.31
C ILE A 45 -3.18 -3.49 3.09
N ILE A 46 -3.74 -2.49 2.42
CA ILE A 46 -4.79 -1.61 2.90
C ILE A 46 -6.11 -2.06 2.27
N TYR A 47 -7.02 -2.57 3.08
CA TYR A 47 -8.34 -2.99 2.66
C TYR A 47 -9.38 -1.90 2.90
N ILE A 48 -10.31 -1.78 1.95
CA ILE A 48 -11.62 -1.19 2.18
C ILE A 48 -12.62 -2.34 2.32
N THR A 49 -13.27 -2.45 3.47
CA THR A 49 -14.21 -3.54 3.77
C THR A 49 -15.61 -3.00 4.10
N ARG A 50 -16.64 -3.86 4.02
CA ARG A 50 -18.01 -3.56 4.46
C ARG A 50 -18.29 -3.93 5.91
N GLN A 51 -17.35 -4.61 6.55
CA GLN A 51 -17.44 -5.03 7.94
C GLN A 51 -16.21 -4.52 8.71
N PRO A 52 -16.38 -4.08 9.97
CA PRO A 52 -15.25 -3.69 10.80
C PRO A 52 -14.32 -4.89 11.02
N ALA A 53 -13.02 -4.62 11.18
CA ALA A 53 -12.07 -5.64 11.62
C ALA A 53 -12.49 -6.21 12.97
N LEU A 54 -12.28 -7.51 13.18
CA LEU A 54 -12.55 -8.18 14.45
C LEU A 54 -11.26 -8.35 15.23
N THR A 55 -11.34 -8.23 16.55
CA THR A 55 -10.18 -8.50 17.41
C THR A 55 -9.85 -10.01 17.47
N ASN A 56 -8.57 -10.37 17.51
CA ASN A 56 -8.16 -11.79 17.43
C ASN A 56 -8.67 -12.64 18.60
N ARG A 57 -8.76 -12.09 19.82
CA ARG A 57 -9.22 -12.84 21.02
C ARG A 57 -10.72 -12.70 21.28
N SER A 58 -11.24 -11.47 21.35
CA SER A 58 -12.65 -11.25 21.72
C SER A 58 -13.61 -11.33 20.54
N ARG A 59 -13.11 -11.33 19.29
CA ARG A 59 -13.92 -11.26 18.06
C ARG A 59 -14.85 -10.05 18.04
N GLU A 60 -14.51 -9.02 18.81
CA GLU A 60 -15.30 -7.80 18.90
C GLU A 60 -14.96 -6.88 17.71
N PRO A 61 -15.96 -6.22 17.11
CA PRO A 61 -15.73 -5.28 16.03
C PRO A 61 -14.93 -4.07 16.54
N ARG A 62 -13.85 -3.73 15.83
CA ARG A 62 -12.98 -2.59 16.12
C ARG A 62 -12.94 -1.66 14.92
N ILE A 63 -13.33 -0.40 15.17
CA ILE A 63 -13.35 0.65 14.13
C ILE A 63 -12.00 1.35 14.04
N THR A 64 -11.29 1.47 15.16
CA THR A 64 -9.99 2.15 15.24
C THR A 64 -9.03 1.41 16.17
N GLY A 65 -7.77 1.33 15.78
CA GLY A 65 -6.68 0.76 16.57
C GLY A 65 -6.35 -0.68 16.23
N TRP A 66 -5.33 -1.20 16.90
CA TRP A 66 -4.80 -2.56 16.70
C TRP A 66 -5.86 -3.63 16.97
N CYS A 67 -6.04 -4.60 16.09
CA CYS A 67 -7.01 -5.68 16.19
C CYS A 67 -6.38 -7.03 16.61
N GLY A 68 -5.07 -7.16 16.44
CA GLY A 68 -4.32 -8.36 16.80
C GLY A 68 -3.24 -8.66 15.77
N SER A 69 -2.46 -9.71 16.01
CA SER A 69 -1.55 -10.28 15.04
C SER A 69 -1.75 -11.79 14.88
N SER A 70 -1.54 -12.31 13.68
CA SER A 70 -1.58 -13.73 13.33
C SER A 70 -0.72 -13.98 12.11
N ASN A 71 0.04 -15.10 12.08
CA ASN A 71 0.91 -15.48 10.96
C ASN A 71 1.75 -14.30 10.44
N ASP A 72 2.50 -13.67 11.35
CA ASP A 72 3.37 -12.54 11.03
C ASP A 72 2.67 -11.31 10.42
N THR A 73 1.34 -11.23 10.53
CA THR A 73 0.55 -10.09 10.05
C THR A 73 -0.12 -9.41 11.24
N SER A 74 0.09 -8.10 11.39
CA SER A 74 -0.63 -7.24 12.32
C SER A 74 -1.83 -6.61 11.62
N ILE A 75 -3.00 -6.64 12.24
CA ILE A 75 -4.22 -6.07 11.70
C ILE A 75 -4.55 -4.80 12.49
N THR A 76 -4.74 -3.67 11.80
CA THR A 76 -5.07 -2.38 12.41
C THR A 76 -6.26 -1.72 11.72
N ALA A 77 -7.26 -1.29 12.48
CA ALA A 77 -8.42 -0.57 11.97
C ALA A 77 -8.19 0.95 11.99
N HIS A 78 -8.70 1.64 10.96
CA HIS A 78 -8.41 3.06 10.73
C HIS A 78 -9.64 3.94 10.47
N GLY A 79 -10.83 3.47 10.84
CA GLY A 79 -12.04 4.29 10.85
C GLY A 79 -13.20 3.66 10.10
N ALA A 80 -14.34 4.36 10.13
CA ALA A 80 -15.55 4.03 9.41
C ALA A 80 -16.03 5.24 8.60
N TYR A 81 -16.43 5.00 7.36
CA TYR A 81 -16.72 6.01 6.36
C TYR A 81 -18.07 5.71 5.70
N ARG A 82 -18.89 6.74 5.50
CA ARG A 82 -20.22 6.59 4.89
C ARG A 82 -20.18 6.32 3.39
N THR A 83 -19.05 6.51 2.73
CA THR A 83 -18.90 6.34 1.28
C THR A 83 -17.52 5.82 0.94
N ARG A 84 -17.41 5.03 -0.15
CA ARG A 84 -16.12 4.57 -0.69
C ARG A 84 -15.18 5.75 -1.00
N LYS A 85 -15.71 6.84 -1.55
CA LYS A 85 -14.93 8.05 -1.85
C LYS A 85 -14.28 8.67 -0.60
N ALA A 86 -14.99 8.69 0.52
CA ALA A 86 -14.42 9.20 1.78
C ALA A 86 -13.34 8.27 2.34
N ALA A 87 -13.52 6.95 2.22
CA ALA A 87 -12.49 5.98 2.59
C ALA A 87 -11.23 6.15 1.72
N LEU A 88 -11.39 6.24 0.39
CA LEU A 88 -10.27 6.48 -0.54
C LEU A 88 -9.51 7.77 -0.23
N LYS A 89 -10.22 8.86 0.11
CA LYS A 89 -9.59 10.12 0.51
C LYS A 89 -8.76 9.94 1.78
N ALA A 90 -9.28 9.22 2.77
CA ALA A 90 -8.55 8.94 4.00
C ALA A 90 -7.34 8.02 3.77
N ILE A 91 -7.39 7.11 2.79
CA ILE A 91 -6.23 6.33 2.37
C ILE A 91 -5.15 7.26 1.81
N ALA A 92 -5.51 8.10 0.83
CA ALA A 92 -4.57 9.04 0.21
C ALA A 92 -3.97 10.03 1.23
N GLU A 93 -4.76 10.52 2.18
CA GLU A 93 -4.28 11.44 3.24
C GLU A 93 -3.26 10.78 4.18
N ARG A 94 -3.28 9.45 4.32
CA ARG A 94 -2.47 8.74 5.31
C ARG A 94 -1.27 8.02 4.71
N TRP A 95 -1.44 7.36 3.58
CA TRP A 95 -0.38 6.58 2.92
C TRP A 95 0.18 7.26 1.67
N GLY A 96 -0.39 8.40 1.26
CA GLY A 96 0.01 9.08 0.04
C GLY A 96 -0.39 8.27 -1.19
N GLU A 97 0.57 8.01 -2.07
CA GLU A 97 0.36 7.20 -3.25
C GLU A 97 0.14 5.73 -2.88
N THR A 98 -0.80 5.10 -3.57
CA THR A 98 -1.15 3.69 -3.38
C THR A 98 -1.54 3.11 -4.73
N ARG A 99 -1.38 1.80 -4.88
CA ARG A 99 -1.83 1.06 -6.07
C ARG A 99 -2.88 0.03 -5.70
N GLU A 100 -3.96 -0.02 -6.47
CA GLU A 100 -5.03 -1.00 -6.28
C GLU A 100 -4.53 -2.38 -6.74
N VAL A 101 -4.75 -3.41 -5.92
CA VAL A 101 -4.35 -4.78 -6.20
C VAL A 101 -5.57 -5.69 -6.20
N THR A 102 -5.53 -6.72 -7.06
CA THR A 102 -6.56 -7.75 -7.07
C THR A 102 -6.08 -8.94 -6.25
N LEU A 103 -6.74 -9.20 -5.13
CA LEU A 103 -6.48 -10.33 -4.26
C LEU A 103 -7.67 -11.29 -4.28
N PRO A 104 -7.49 -12.57 -3.93
CA PRO A 104 -8.62 -13.46 -3.69
C PRO A 104 -9.40 -12.93 -2.47
N PHE A 105 -10.47 -12.19 -2.73
CA PHE A 105 -11.23 -11.47 -1.71
C PHE A 105 -12.10 -12.41 -0.87
N GLU A 106 -12.26 -12.09 0.42
CA GLU A 106 -13.42 -12.51 1.19
C GLU A 106 -14.65 -11.68 0.77
N ASP A 107 -15.87 -12.21 0.93
CA ASP A 107 -17.13 -11.55 0.52
C ASP A 107 -17.35 -10.13 1.09
N SER A 108 -16.59 -9.75 2.12
CA SER A 108 -16.68 -8.45 2.80
C SER A 108 -15.73 -7.38 2.26
N GLU A 109 -14.73 -7.75 1.46
CA GLU A 109 -13.70 -6.86 0.93
C GLU A 109 -14.18 -6.19 -0.36
N VAL A 110 -14.00 -4.87 -0.44
CA VAL A 110 -14.47 -4.03 -1.56
C VAL A 110 -13.32 -3.66 -2.48
N ALA A 111 -12.14 -3.42 -1.91
CA ALA A 111 -10.93 -3.06 -2.63
C ALA A 111 -9.70 -3.31 -1.72
N ALA A 112 -8.56 -3.58 -2.33
CA ALA A 112 -7.28 -3.72 -1.66
C ALA A 112 -6.24 -2.83 -2.35
N PHE A 113 -5.36 -2.23 -1.56
CA PHE A 113 -4.31 -1.33 -2.03
C PHE A 113 -2.99 -1.69 -1.37
N ARG A 114 -1.88 -1.49 -2.09
CA ARG A 114 -0.53 -1.52 -1.51
C ARG A 114 0.03 -0.09 -1.43
N PRO A 115 0.80 0.25 -0.37
CA PRO A 115 1.48 1.54 -0.27
C PRO A 115 2.49 1.75 -1.41
N GLY A 116 2.56 2.97 -1.94
CA GLY A 116 3.47 3.35 -3.04
C GLY A 116 2.83 3.22 -4.42
N ALA A 117 3.29 4.07 -5.35
CA ALA A 117 2.86 4.07 -6.75
C ALA A 117 3.36 2.84 -7.54
N TYR A 118 4.53 2.32 -7.18
CA TYR A 118 5.23 1.24 -7.89
C TYR A 118 5.50 0.05 -6.98
N THR A 119 5.82 -1.10 -7.58
CA THR A 119 6.14 -2.33 -6.84
C THR A 119 7.60 -2.27 -6.39
N PRO A 120 7.89 -2.31 -5.08
CA PRO A 120 9.27 -2.26 -4.61
C PRO A 120 10.00 -3.56 -4.94
N MET A 121 11.20 -3.43 -5.49
CA MET A 121 12.11 -4.55 -5.66
C MET A 121 12.77 -4.92 -4.32
N THR A 122 13.06 -6.20 -4.13
CA THR A 122 13.99 -6.64 -3.10
C THR A 122 15.42 -6.21 -3.46
N TRP A 123 16.33 -6.31 -2.50
CA TRP A 123 17.75 -6.04 -2.73
C TRP A 123 18.33 -6.89 -3.88
N CYS A 124 18.08 -8.21 -3.83
CA CYS A 124 18.56 -9.13 -4.86
C CYS A 124 17.98 -8.82 -6.26
N GLU A 125 16.71 -8.44 -6.33
CA GLU A 125 16.07 -8.03 -7.59
C GLU A 125 16.67 -6.73 -8.12
N THR A 126 16.91 -5.75 -7.25
CA THR A 126 17.56 -4.48 -7.60
C THR A 126 18.97 -4.73 -8.15
N GLN A 127 19.76 -5.56 -7.48
CA GLN A 127 21.10 -5.92 -7.95
C GLN A 127 21.05 -6.63 -9.30
N ALA A 128 20.17 -7.63 -9.46
CA ALA A 128 20.03 -8.38 -10.70
C ALA A 128 19.57 -7.49 -11.87
N TRP A 129 18.67 -6.54 -11.60
CA TRP A 129 18.18 -5.58 -12.60
C TRP A 129 19.28 -4.59 -13.01
N LEU A 130 20.06 -4.10 -12.05
CA LEU A 130 21.15 -3.14 -12.33
C LEU A 130 22.37 -3.78 -12.98
N TYR A 131 22.63 -5.07 -12.75
CA TYR A 131 23.87 -5.74 -13.14
C TYR A 131 24.25 -5.54 -14.62
N GLU A 132 23.29 -5.58 -15.54
CA GLU A 132 23.55 -5.39 -16.98
C GLU A 132 23.85 -3.92 -17.34
N SER A 133 23.37 -2.97 -16.54
CA SER A 133 23.56 -1.54 -16.75
C SER A 133 24.84 -1.00 -16.08
N LEU A 134 25.32 -1.64 -15.02
CA LEU A 134 26.52 -1.17 -14.28
C LEU A 134 27.75 -1.06 -15.17
N ASP A 135 28.11 -2.13 -15.89
CA ASP A 135 29.27 -2.17 -16.78
C ASP A 135 29.20 -1.11 -17.90
N ARG A 136 27.99 -0.63 -18.23
CA ARG A 136 27.76 0.36 -19.28
C ARG A 136 27.83 1.79 -18.76
N GLU A 137 27.31 2.04 -17.57
CA GLU A 137 27.09 3.39 -17.04
C GLU A 137 28.16 3.82 -16.01
N ILE A 138 28.82 2.88 -15.32
CA ILE A 138 29.83 3.17 -14.30
C ILE A 138 31.21 2.79 -14.83
N THR A 139 32.15 3.72 -14.68
CA THR A 139 33.57 3.54 -14.96
C THR A 139 34.40 3.93 -13.73
N ALA A 140 35.70 3.61 -13.72
CA ALA A 140 36.61 3.99 -12.63
C ALA A 140 36.63 5.52 -12.36
N ASP A 141 36.36 6.32 -13.39
CA ASP A 141 36.34 7.79 -13.30
C ASP A 141 35.02 8.38 -12.81
N THR A 142 33.95 7.58 -12.69
CA THR A 142 32.63 8.06 -12.28
C THR A 142 32.69 8.72 -10.90
N SER A 143 32.31 9.99 -10.82
CA SER A 143 32.28 10.76 -9.57
C SER A 143 31.09 10.39 -8.69
N ASP A 144 31.15 10.70 -7.39
CA ASP A 144 30.02 10.46 -6.46
C ASP A 144 28.75 11.20 -6.92
N ALA A 145 28.88 12.42 -7.44
CA ALA A 145 27.76 13.19 -7.96
C ALA A 145 27.14 12.56 -9.22
N GLU A 146 27.94 11.86 -10.04
CA GLU A 146 27.44 11.10 -11.18
C GLU A 146 26.74 9.81 -10.73
N LEU A 147 27.23 9.15 -9.67
CA LEU A 147 26.56 7.99 -9.08
C LEU A 147 25.17 8.36 -8.53
N GLU A 148 25.05 9.49 -7.80
CA GLU A 148 23.76 10.00 -7.34
C GLU A 148 22.80 10.27 -8.52
N ALA A 149 23.31 10.87 -9.60
CA ALA A 149 22.49 11.12 -10.80
C ALA A 149 22.09 9.84 -11.53
N LEU A 150 22.97 8.84 -11.58
CA LEU A 150 22.67 7.51 -12.14
C LEU A 150 21.58 6.81 -11.32
N GLU A 151 21.61 6.94 -10.00
CA GLU A 151 20.60 6.35 -9.13
C GLU A 151 19.18 6.89 -9.42
N GLU A 152 19.05 8.20 -9.66
CA GLU A 152 17.79 8.83 -10.07
C GLU A 152 17.35 8.36 -11.47
N ASN A 153 18.29 8.19 -12.40
CA ASN A 153 18.00 7.66 -13.73
C ASN A 153 17.52 6.21 -13.67
N PHE A 154 18.19 5.36 -12.90
CA PHE A 154 17.79 3.96 -12.70
C PHE A 154 16.42 3.85 -12.04
N GLU A 155 16.13 4.69 -11.04
CA GLU A 155 14.80 4.77 -10.44
C GLU A 155 13.75 5.20 -11.48
N ALA A 156 14.04 6.21 -12.29
CA ALA A 156 13.12 6.66 -13.33
C ALA A 156 12.86 5.56 -14.38
N GLU A 157 13.88 4.81 -14.79
CA GLU A 157 13.78 3.68 -15.70
C GLU A 157 12.94 2.54 -15.10
N ALA A 158 13.24 2.12 -13.86
CA ALA A 158 12.47 1.10 -13.14
C ALA A 158 10.98 1.49 -13.03
N ASN A 159 10.71 2.77 -12.76
CA ASN A 159 9.35 3.30 -12.65
C ASN A 159 8.58 3.20 -13.98
N THR A 160 9.26 3.24 -15.14
CA THR A 160 8.60 3.00 -16.43
C THR A 160 8.12 1.56 -16.60
N GLU A 161 8.75 0.62 -15.91
CA GLU A 161 8.39 -0.80 -15.89
C GLU A 161 7.41 -1.14 -14.75
N GLY A 162 7.04 -0.16 -13.92
CA GLY A 162 6.10 -0.34 -12.81
C GLY A 162 6.76 -0.72 -11.47
N TYR A 163 8.08 -0.56 -11.36
CA TYR A 163 8.88 -0.93 -10.19
C TYR A 163 9.59 0.27 -9.58
N THR A 164 9.91 0.20 -8.29
CA THR A 164 10.81 1.15 -7.60
C THR A 164 11.98 0.36 -7.02
N LEU A 165 13.18 0.95 -7.00
CA LEU A 165 14.39 0.27 -6.53
C LEU A 165 14.29 -0.05 -5.03
N TYR A 166 15.25 -0.83 -4.53
CA TYR A 166 15.30 -1.17 -3.11
C TYR A 166 15.27 0.09 -2.24
N ARG A 167 14.40 0.08 -1.22
CA ARG A 167 14.08 1.26 -0.39
C ARG A 167 15.27 1.88 0.35
N ASP A 168 16.32 1.09 0.58
CA ASP A 168 17.51 1.54 1.30
C ASP A 168 18.46 2.19 0.30
N ARG A 169 18.27 3.50 0.12
CA ARG A 169 19.03 4.33 -0.81
C ARG A 169 20.51 4.37 -0.44
N GLU A 170 20.84 4.47 0.85
CA GLU A 170 22.23 4.48 1.33
C GLU A 170 22.94 3.18 0.96
N LEU A 171 22.29 2.03 1.16
CA LEU A 171 22.84 0.74 0.76
C LEU A 171 23.07 0.63 -0.76
N LEU A 172 22.15 1.19 -1.56
CA LEU A 172 22.30 1.22 -3.00
C LEU A 172 23.48 2.11 -3.41
N THR A 173 23.57 3.33 -2.88
CA THR A 173 24.68 4.26 -3.15
C THR A 173 26.03 3.65 -2.75
N ASP A 174 26.11 3.03 -1.57
CA ASP A 174 27.34 2.37 -1.09
C ASP A 174 27.78 1.24 -2.04
N TRP A 175 26.83 0.44 -2.53
CA TRP A 175 27.11 -0.65 -3.47
C TRP A 175 27.59 -0.15 -4.85
N LEU A 176 27.00 0.93 -5.37
CA LEU A 176 27.46 1.54 -6.62
C LEU A 176 28.88 2.12 -6.49
N ALA A 177 29.19 2.73 -5.34
CA ALA A 177 30.52 3.25 -5.04
C ALA A 177 31.56 2.13 -4.87
N GLU A 178 31.20 1.03 -4.20
CA GLU A 178 32.04 -0.17 -4.07
C GLU A 178 32.38 -0.74 -5.45
N TYR A 179 31.38 -0.92 -6.31
CA TYR A 179 31.59 -1.42 -7.68
C TYR A 179 32.54 -0.53 -8.49
N ARG A 180 32.39 0.81 -8.40
CA ARG A 180 33.34 1.74 -9.02
C ARG A 180 34.76 1.57 -8.47
N ASP A 181 34.89 1.46 -7.15
CA ASP A 181 36.20 1.37 -6.51
C ASP A 181 36.89 0.03 -6.80
N GLU A 182 36.13 -1.05 -7.05
CA GLU A 182 36.64 -2.30 -7.62
C GLU A 182 37.22 -2.08 -9.03
N LEU A 183 36.52 -1.35 -9.92
CA LEU A 183 37.05 -1.00 -11.24
C LEU A 183 38.36 -0.20 -11.17
N ARG A 184 38.49 0.70 -10.18
CA ARG A 184 39.74 1.44 -9.93
C ARG A 184 40.88 0.55 -9.48
N ALA A 185 40.58 -0.49 -8.70
CA ALA A 185 41.59 -1.44 -8.23
C ALA A 185 42.05 -2.40 -9.33
N ASP A 186 41.17 -2.71 -10.29
CA ASP A 186 41.44 -3.58 -11.43
C ASP A 186 42.13 -2.86 -12.61
N GLU A 187 42.15 -1.52 -12.63
CA GLU A 187 43.00 -0.77 -13.55
C GLU A 187 44.48 -1.01 -13.17
N PRO A 188 45.27 -1.66 -14.05
CA PRO A 188 46.68 -1.89 -13.73
C PRO A 188 47.40 -0.55 -13.57
N GLU A 189 48.10 -0.37 -12.45
CA GLU A 189 49.21 0.59 -12.34
C GLU A 189 50.24 0.20 -13.43
N ASP A 190 50.10 0.72 -14.66
CA ASP A 190 51.18 1.00 -15.62
C ASP A 190 50.64 1.13 -17.06
N ALA A 191 50.60 2.38 -17.55
CA ALA A 191 50.90 2.74 -18.94
C ALA A 191 51.60 4.10 -19.00
#